data_AF-A0A1I2GC33-F1
#
_entry.id   AF-A0A1I2GC33-F1
#
_cell.length_a   1.000
_cell.length_b   1.000
_cell.length_c   1.000
_cell.angle_alpha   90.00
_cell.angle_beta   90.00
_cell.angle_gamma   90.00
#
_symmetry.space_group_name_H-M   'P 1'
#
loop_
_entity.id
_entity.type
_entity.pdbx_description
1 polymer ?
#
loop_
_entity_poly.entity_id
_entity_poly.type
_entity_poly.pdbx_seq_one_letter_code
_entity_poly.pdbx_strand_id
1 'polypeptide(L)'
;MASKLEALQRWVDEAAALTRPARIHWCDGSDAEYQALVQQMLQTGDLVELNQQTHPGCYLHRSSPSDVARVEHLTFVCTKEREDAGPNNHWMDPAEAHAKMDGLFDGCMEGRTMYVIPYCMGPIDSPLARCGVEITDSPYVVANMRTMTRMGAAALARIEREETFVKGLHSTGELDPERRFIMHFPEDLAIKSYGSGYGGNALLGKKCHALRIASWQAKSEGWLAEHMLIVGIENPQGQTHYIAAAFPSACGKTNLAMLIPPEGYRRDGWKVWTVGDDICWMRPGADGRLYAINPEAGFFGVAPGTSAGSNPNALASIARDTIFTNVAVTADNQPWWEGLPGEPALDWQGRAYDPANGPAAHPNARFTVSAKQCPTWSPKAEDAQGVPISAIVFGGRRPSLVPLVFEARDWAHGVLVGGAMGSETTAAATGAVGVLRRDSMAMKPFCGYHYGDYFKHWLSFDQPGAQLPKIFHVNWFRKGKDGKFLWPGFGDNLRVLEWMIARVEGKAAGVDTPIGTLPARGELRTEGLALDAAALDELLHVDEAGWQAEAAAIGGYLSEFGQRMPQRLHDELQRVAGALAGAPRASAVAS
;
A
#
# COMPACT_ATOMS: atom_id res chain seq x y z
N MET A 1 -16.02 -23.52 16.10
CA MET A 1 -14.89 -24.14 15.38
C MET A 1 -13.73 -24.25 16.37
N ALA A 2 -12.80 -25.20 16.21
CA ALA A 2 -11.53 -25.24 16.94
C ALA A 2 -10.50 -25.89 16.02
N SER A 3 -9.24 -25.47 16.10
CA SER A 3 -8.20 -26.08 15.24
C SER A 3 -7.89 -27.51 15.66
N LYS A 4 -7.43 -28.35 14.74
CA LYS A 4 -6.80 -29.66 15.01
C LYS A 4 -5.27 -29.60 15.10
N LEU A 5 -4.66 -28.47 14.74
CA LEU A 5 -3.21 -28.28 14.80
C LEU A 5 -2.78 -27.97 16.24
N GLU A 6 -2.06 -28.89 16.88
CA GLU A 6 -1.61 -28.75 18.28
C GLU A 6 -0.81 -27.47 18.52
N ALA A 7 0.04 -27.08 17.57
CA ALA A 7 0.84 -25.85 17.68
C ALA A 7 -0.03 -24.58 17.72
N LEU A 8 -1.15 -24.57 16.99
CA LEU A 8 -2.09 -23.45 17.00
C LEU A 8 -2.94 -23.45 18.28
N GLN A 9 -3.46 -24.61 18.71
CA GLN A 9 -4.19 -24.73 19.97
C GLN A 9 -3.34 -24.24 21.15
N ARG A 10 -2.11 -24.73 21.27
CA ARG A 10 -1.18 -24.33 22.33
C ARG A 10 -0.92 -22.82 22.33
N TRP A 11 -0.72 -22.21 21.17
CA TRP A 11 -0.50 -20.77 21.11
C TRP A 11 -1.75 -19.97 21.50
N VAL A 12 -2.95 -20.43 21.13
CA VAL A 12 -4.21 -19.83 21.58
C VAL A 12 -4.38 -19.95 23.09
N ASP A 13 -4.02 -21.10 23.67
CA ASP A 13 -4.08 -21.32 25.12
C ASP A 13 -3.06 -20.45 25.87
N GLU A 14 -1.84 -20.31 25.36
CA GLU A 14 -0.82 -19.39 25.88
C GLU A 14 -1.30 -17.94 25.85
N ALA A 15 -1.89 -17.50 24.72
CA ALA A 15 -2.46 -16.17 24.58
C ALA A 15 -3.62 -15.95 25.57
N ALA A 16 -4.52 -16.92 25.71
CA ALA A 16 -5.64 -16.84 26.65
C ALA A 16 -5.17 -16.80 28.12
N ALA A 17 -4.14 -17.58 28.47
CA ALA A 17 -3.57 -17.57 29.81
C ALA A 17 -2.94 -16.21 30.15
N LEU A 18 -2.27 -15.59 29.18
CA LEU A 18 -1.67 -14.25 29.33
C LEU A 18 -2.76 -13.17 29.41
N THR A 19 -3.70 -13.15 28.47
CA THR A 19 -4.66 -12.04 28.34
C THR A 19 -5.91 -12.17 29.21
N ARG A 20 -6.18 -13.37 29.74
CA ARG A 20 -7.31 -13.70 30.63
C ARG A 20 -8.69 -13.30 30.11
N PRO A 21 -9.08 -13.70 28.88
CA PRO A 21 -10.39 -13.34 28.33
C PRO A 21 -11.53 -14.06 29.05
N ALA A 22 -12.71 -13.46 29.05
CA ALA A 22 -13.91 -14.09 29.60
C ALA A 22 -14.42 -15.24 28.73
N ARG A 23 -14.19 -15.16 27.42
CA ARG A 23 -14.62 -16.15 26.41
C ARG A 23 -13.64 -16.18 25.25
N ILE A 24 -13.53 -17.34 24.61
CA ILE A 24 -12.77 -17.51 23.36
C ILE A 24 -13.76 -17.79 22.24
N HIS A 25 -13.66 -17.05 21.14
CA HIS A 25 -14.51 -17.21 19.95
C HIS A 25 -13.64 -17.49 18.72
N TRP A 26 -13.83 -18.66 18.10
CA TRP A 26 -13.13 -19.02 16.87
C TRP A 26 -13.92 -18.56 15.65
N CYS A 27 -13.36 -17.64 14.89
CA CYS A 27 -14.01 -17.06 13.72
C CYS A 27 -14.09 -18.05 12.56
N ASP A 28 -15.29 -18.25 12.02
CA ASP A 28 -15.52 -19.13 10.86
C ASP A 28 -15.64 -18.38 9.53
N GLY A 29 -15.80 -17.05 9.57
CA GLY A 29 -15.89 -16.17 8.41
C GLY A 29 -17.27 -16.13 7.74
N SER A 30 -18.26 -16.84 8.28
CA SER A 30 -19.60 -16.93 7.71
C SER A 30 -20.35 -15.60 7.73
N ASP A 31 -21.36 -15.47 6.85
CA ASP A 31 -22.25 -14.30 6.88
C ASP A 31 -23.05 -14.25 8.19
N ALA A 32 -23.43 -15.41 8.75
CA ALA A 32 -24.16 -15.48 10.02
C ALA A 32 -23.32 -14.94 11.19
N GLU A 33 -22.04 -15.32 11.26
CA GLU A 33 -21.09 -14.77 12.22
C GLU A 33 -20.94 -13.25 12.05
N TYR A 34 -20.74 -12.78 10.81
CA TYR A 34 -20.61 -11.36 10.52
C TYR A 34 -21.84 -10.57 10.98
N GLN A 35 -23.04 -11.04 10.66
CA GLN A 35 -24.28 -10.39 11.09
C GLN A 35 -24.44 -10.38 12.61
N ALA A 36 -24.07 -11.46 13.30
CA ALA A 36 -24.08 -11.49 14.76
C ALA A 36 -23.13 -10.45 15.38
N LEU A 37 -21.92 -10.31 14.83
CA LEU A 37 -20.95 -9.31 15.26
C LEU A 37 -21.43 -7.87 15.00
N VAL A 38 -22.03 -7.62 13.84
CA VAL A 38 -22.64 -6.31 13.52
C VAL A 38 -23.74 -5.98 14.52
N GLN A 39 -24.66 -6.90 14.79
CA GLN A 39 -25.74 -6.68 15.76
C GLN A 39 -25.20 -6.43 17.17
N GLN A 40 -24.16 -7.17 17.60
CA GLN A 40 -23.47 -6.92 18.85
C GLN A 40 -22.91 -5.49 18.90
N MET A 41 -22.20 -5.06 17.85
CA MET A 41 -21.57 -3.74 17.79
C MET A 41 -22.58 -2.58 17.71
N LEU A 42 -23.74 -2.80 17.09
CA LEU A 42 -24.85 -1.84 17.12
C LEU A 42 -25.42 -1.69 18.53
N GLN A 43 -25.52 -2.78 19.30
CA GLN A 43 -26.00 -2.75 20.68
C GLN A 43 -25.01 -2.09 21.64
N THR A 44 -23.70 -2.26 21.43
CA THR A 44 -22.65 -1.63 22.25
C THR A 44 -22.36 -0.19 21.82
N GLY A 45 -22.82 0.23 20.64
CA GLY A 45 -22.55 1.55 20.07
C GLY A 45 -21.19 1.67 19.36
N ASP A 46 -20.46 0.55 19.20
CA ASP A 46 -19.22 0.51 18.43
C ASP A 46 -19.47 0.80 16.94
N LEU A 47 -20.65 0.40 16.45
CA LEU A 47 -21.15 0.75 15.12
C LEU A 47 -22.42 1.58 15.22
N VAL A 48 -22.57 2.49 14.26
CA VAL A 48 -23.80 3.24 13.99
C VAL A 48 -24.33 2.80 12.63
N GLU A 49 -25.59 2.41 12.56
CA GLU A 49 -26.25 2.11 11.29
C GLU A 49 -26.36 3.37 10.45
N LEU A 50 -25.96 3.31 9.17
CA LEU A 50 -26.13 4.40 8.21
C LEU A 50 -27.50 4.28 7.51
N ASN A 51 -27.85 5.27 6.68
CA ASN A 51 -29.10 5.26 5.93
C ASN A 51 -29.23 4.02 5.03
N GLN A 52 -30.07 3.06 5.42
CA GLN A 52 -30.23 1.80 4.70
C GLN A 52 -30.97 1.92 3.35
N GLN A 53 -31.63 3.06 3.07
CA GLN A 53 -32.27 3.28 1.76
C GLN A 53 -31.25 3.70 0.70
N THR A 54 -30.22 4.45 1.10
CA THR A 54 -29.18 4.96 0.18
C THR A 54 -27.89 4.16 0.26
N HIS A 55 -27.57 3.60 1.42
CA HIS A 55 -26.34 2.86 1.73
C HIS A 55 -26.67 1.55 2.47
N PRO A 56 -27.36 0.59 1.82
CA PRO A 56 -27.76 -0.66 2.46
C PRO A 56 -26.55 -1.47 2.93
N GLY A 57 -26.63 -2.05 4.13
CA GLY A 57 -25.54 -2.81 4.73
C GLY A 57 -24.33 -1.98 5.15
N CYS A 58 -24.43 -0.65 5.13
CA CYS A 58 -23.35 0.24 5.55
C CYS A 58 -23.46 0.66 7.01
N TYR A 59 -22.30 0.80 7.66
CA TYR A 59 -22.16 1.17 9.06
C TYR A 59 -21.05 2.20 9.24
N LEU A 60 -21.12 2.97 10.33
CA LEU A 60 -20.11 3.93 10.74
C LEU A 60 -19.48 3.52 12.08
N HIS A 61 -18.16 3.41 12.11
CA HIS A 61 -17.36 3.37 13.33
C HIS A 61 -16.73 4.75 13.59
N ARG A 62 -16.81 5.24 14.83
CA ARG A 62 -16.09 6.44 15.28
C ARG A 62 -15.02 6.01 16.27
N SER A 63 -13.75 6.15 15.89
CA SER A 63 -12.63 5.81 16.76
C SER A 63 -12.38 6.90 17.81
N SER A 64 -11.60 6.56 18.84
CA SER A 64 -11.06 7.55 19.78
C SER A 64 -10.28 8.63 19.01
N PRO A 65 -10.41 9.93 19.37
CA PRO A 65 -9.58 10.97 18.77
C PRO A 65 -8.08 10.81 18.97
N SER A 66 -7.66 10.01 19.95
CA SER A 66 -6.26 9.63 20.17
C SER A 66 -5.78 8.46 19.29
N ASP A 67 -6.67 7.86 18.49
CA ASP A 67 -6.43 6.66 17.69
C ASP A 67 -7.04 6.75 16.29
N VAL A 68 -6.43 7.58 15.44
CA VAL A 68 -6.97 7.95 14.11
C VAL A 68 -6.01 7.71 12.95
N ALA A 69 -4.80 7.20 13.23
CA ALA A 69 -3.75 7.00 12.25
C ALA A 69 -2.69 5.98 12.71
N ARG A 70 -1.79 5.61 11.79
CA ARG A 70 -0.58 4.83 12.12
C ARG A 70 0.36 5.67 12.99
N VAL A 71 1.06 5.02 13.91
CA VAL A 71 2.05 5.65 14.80
C VAL A 71 3.46 5.16 14.48
N GLU A 72 4.11 5.76 13.48
CA GLU A 72 5.43 5.31 12.99
C GLU A 72 6.50 5.28 14.10
N HIS A 73 6.48 6.25 15.02
CA HIS A 73 7.41 6.34 16.15
C HIS A 73 7.19 5.27 17.24
N LEU A 74 6.05 4.57 17.23
CA LEU A 74 5.72 3.45 18.14
C LEU A 74 5.69 2.10 17.41
N THR A 75 6.20 2.08 16.18
CA THR A 75 6.27 0.88 15.35
C THR A 75 7.71 0.37 15.27
N PHE A 76 7.93 -0.88 15.68
CA PHE A 76 9.27 -1.47 15.82
C PHE A 76 9.44 -2.74 14.99
N VAL A 77 10.68 -2.97 14.55
CA VAL A 77 11.17 -4.22 13.97
C VAL A 77 12.22 -4.79 14.92
N CYS A 78 11.91 -5.92 15.55
CA CYS A 78 12.69 -6.54 16.60
C CYS A 78 13.40 -7.79 16.05
N THR A 79 14.57 -7.59 15.45
CA THR A 79 15.49 -8.65 15.02
C THR A 79 16.53 -8.90 16.11
N LYS A 80 17.12 -10.10 16.17
CA LYS A 80 18.22 -10.40 17.13
C LYS A 80 19.38 -9.43 17.00
N GLU A 81 19.81 -9.19 15.76
CA GLU A 81 20.84 -8.19 15.46
C GLU A 81 20.18 -6.87 15.08
N ARG A 82 20.55 -5.78 15.76
CA ARG A 82 20.05 -4.42 15.46
C ARG A 82 20.30 -4.02 14.02
N GLU A 83 21.43 -4.42 13.47
CA GLU A 83 21.83 -4.11 12.10
C GLU A 83 20.93 -4.75 11.04
N ASP A 84 20.20 -5.82 11.37
CA ASP A 84 19.28 -6.46 10.43
C ASP A 84 17.95 -5.70 10.28
N ALA A 85 17.54 -4.95 11.31
CA ALA A 85 16.46 -3.96 11.18
C ALA A 85 16.93 -2.72 10.39
N GLY A 86 18.18 -2.31 10.63
CA GLY A 86 18.85 -1.21 9.94
C GLY A 86 18.40 0.19 10.34
N PRO A 87 19.10 1.24 9.86
CA PRO A 87 18.82 2.63 10.24
C PRO A 87 17.48 3.13 9.69
N ASN A 88 16.84 2.36 8.79
CA ASN A 88 15.52 2.69 8.29
C ASN A 88 14.38 2.39 9.27
N ASN A 89 14.60 1.56 10.30
CA ASN A 89 13.58 1.07 11.24
C ASN A 89 13.87 1.51 12.68
N HIS A 90 12.82 1.64 13.49
CA HIS A 90 12.98 1.62 14.95
C HIS A 90 13.20 0.18 15.39
N TRP A 91 14.23 -0.03 16.21
CA TRP A 91 14.62 -1.34 16.71
C TRP A 91 14.54 -1.36 18.24
N MET A 92 14.16 -2.52 18.77
CA MET A 92 14.21 -2.86 20.19
C MET A 92 14.71 -4.31 20.29
N ASP A 93 15.51 -4.60 21.32
CA ASP A 93 15.97 -5.96 21.57
C ASP A 93 14.76 -6.92 21.67
N PRO A 94 14.75 -8.08 21.00
CA PRO A 94 13.59 -8.96 21.00
C PRO A 94 13.15 -9.43 22.38
N ALA A 95 14.08 -9.68 23.31
CA ALA A 95 13.73 -10.10 24.67
C ALA A 95 13.11 -8.94 25.46
N GLU A 96 13.68 -7.74 25.35
CA GLU A 96 13.10 -6.51 25.92
C GLU A 96 11.69 -6.25 25.35
N ALA A 97 11.54 -6.35 24.03
CA ALA A 97 10.29 -6.13 23.32
C ALA A 97 9.22 -7.15 23.72
N HIS A 98 9.56 -8.44 23.82
CA HIS A 98 8.63 -9.44 24.32
C HIS A 98 8.22 -9.16 25.76
N ALA A 99 9.17 -8.92 26.67
CA ALA A 99 8.85 -8.63 28.07
C ALA A 99 7.94 -7.40 28.21
N LYS A 100 8.19 -6.36 27.41
CA LYS A 100 7.36 -5.15 27.38
C LYS A 100 5.95 -5.44 26.89
N MET A 101 5.81 -6.13 25.76
CA MET A 101 4.50 -6.46 25.21
C MET A 101 3.72 -7.43 26.10
N ASP A 102 4.39 -8.42 26.69
CA ASP A 102 3.75 -9.39 27.58
C ASP A 102 3.26 -8.71 28.86
N GLY A 103 4.01 -7.75 29.40
CA GLY A 103 3.55 -6.92 30.51
C GLY A 103 2.35 -6.03 30.18
N LEU A 104 2.17 -5.63 28.91
CA LEU A 104 0.97 -4.91 28.45
C LEU A 104 -0.22 -5.86 28.26
N PHE A 105 0.04 -7.08 27.77
CA PHE A 105 -1.01 -8.08 27.51
C PHE A 105 -1.51 -8.78 28.77
N ASP A 106 -0.76 -8.78 29.87
CA ASP A 106 -1.15 -9.44 31.12
C ASP A 106 -2.52 -8.97 31.63
N GLY A 107 -3.54 -9.84 31.49
CA GLY A 107 -4.92 -9.56 31.87
C GLY A 107 -5.66 -8.54 31.00
N CYS A 108 -5.12 -8.11 29.87
CA CYS A 108 -5.70 -6.99 29.13
C CYS A 108 -7.09 -7.29 28.51
N MET A 109 -7.49 -8.57 28.44
CA MET A 109 -8.77 -9.00 27.88
C MET A 109 -9.78 -9.42 28.96
N GLU A 110 -9.51 -9.15 30.24
CA GLU A 110 -10.46 -9.45 31.32
C GLU A 110 -11.87 -8.87 31.01
N GLY A 111 -12.89 -9.71 31.10
CA GLY A 111 -14.28 -9.34 30.77
C GLY A 111 -14.60 -9.25 29.28
N ARG A 112 -13.61 -9.38 28.38
CA ARG A 112 -13.78 -9.30 26.92
C ARG A 112 -13.78 -10.69 26.28
N THR A 113 -14.28 -10.76 25.04
CA THR A 113 -14.14 -11.95 24.20
C THR A 113 -12.81 -11.88 23.46
N MET A 114 -12.02 -12.95 23.51
CA MET A 114 -10.87 -13.15 22.64
C MET A 114 -11.32 -13.84 21.36
N TYR A 115 -11.24 -13.13 20.24
CA TYR A 115 -11.53 -13.65 18.92
C TYR A 115 -10.26 -14.24 18.30
N VAL A 116 -10.36 -15.45 17.76
CA VAL A 116 -9.29 -16.13 17.01
C VAL A 116 -9.67 -16.08 15.54
N ILE A 117 -8.87 -15.37 14.74
CA ILE A 117 -9.14 -15.07 13.32
C ILE A 117 -8.11 -15.79 12.43
N PRO A 118 -8.43 -17.00 11.91
CA PRO A 118 -7.64 -17.60 10.84
C PRO A 118 -7.84 -16.83 9.53
N TYR A 119 -6.76 -16.46 8.84
CA TYR A 119 -6.84 -15.78 7.56
C TYR A 119 -5.75 -16.20 6.57
N CYS A 120 -6.04 -15.99 5.28
CA CYS A 120 -5.09 -16.17 4.18
C CYS A 120 -4.90 -14.84 3.44
N MET A 121 -3.63 -14.46 3.27
CA MET A 121 -3.21 -13.34 2.43
C MET A 121 -2.91 -13.86 1.03
N GLY A 122 -3.71 -13.43 0.06
CA GLY A 122 -3.68 -13.88 -1.34
C GLY A 122 -4.76 -14.91 -1.67
N PRO A 123 -4.96 -15.22 -2.97
CA PRO A 123 -5.90 -16.25 -3.39
C PRO A 123 -5.61 -17.57 -2.66
N ILE A 124 -6.65 -18.27 -2.20
CA ILE A 124 -6.52 -19.37 -1.22
C ILE A 124 -5.64 -20.52 -1.71
N ASP A 125 -5.54 -20.72 -3.02
CA ASP A 125 -4.74 -21.77 -3.66
C ASP A 125 -3.42 -21.25 -4.23
N SER A 126 -3.10 -19.96 -4.04
CA SER A 126 -1.85 -19.41 -4.53
C SER A 126 -0.66 -19.97 -3.74
N PRO A 127 0.43 -20.39 -4.41
CA PRO A 127 1.68 -20.75 -3.74
C PRO A 127 2.39 -19.54 -3.12
N LEU A 128 2.08 -18.31 -3.58
CA LEU A 128 2.57 -17.09 -2.96
C LEU A 128 1.81 -16.72 -1.68
N ALA A 129 0.59 -17.22 -1.51
CA ALA A 129 -0.22 -16.84 -0.36
C ALA A 129 0.41 -17.34 0.95
N ARG A 130 0.23 -16.56 2.02
CA ARG A 130 0.70 -16.86 3.37
C ARG A 130 -0.48 -16.76 4.33
N CYS A 131 -0.55 -17.69 5.27
CA CYS A 131 -1.60 -17.69 6.27
C CYS A 131 -1.12 -17.07 7.58
N GLY A 132 -2.07 -16.53 8.33
CA GLY A 132 -1.85 -16.05 9.68
C GLY A 132 -3.05 -16.34 10.56
N VAL A 133 -2.83 -16.24 11.86
CA VAL A 133 -3.91 -16.21 12.85
C VAL A 133 -3.73 -14.95 13.66
N GLU A 134 -4.78 -14.12 13.68
CA GLU A 134 -4.84 -12.93 14.51
C GLU A 134 -5.76 -13.18 15.72
N ILE A 135 -5.23 -12.93 16.92
CA ILE A 135 -5.98 -12.92 18.16
C ILE A 135 -6.28 -11.47 18.52
N THR A 136 -7.55 -11.14 18.77
CA THR A 136 -7.99 -9.78 19.07
C THR A 136 -9.13 -9.76 20.08
N ASP A 137 -9.28 -8.67 20.84
CA ASP A 137 -10.45 -8.41 21.69
C ASP A 137 -11.51 -7.51 21.05
N SER A 138 -11.32 -7.14 19.77
CA SER A 138 -12.16 -6.18 19.07
C SER A 138 -13.04 -6.83 17.98
N PRO A 139 -14.38 -6.84 18.12
CA PRO A 139 -15.26 -7.32 17.06
C PRO A 139 -15.20 -6.44 15.79
N TYR A 140 -14.84 -5.16 15.92
CA TYR A 140 -14.60 -4.27 14.79
C TYR A 140 -13.42 -4.75 13.93
N VAL A 141 -12.33 -5.19 14.59
CA VAL A 141 -11.17 -5.78 13.90
C VAL A 141 -11.58 -7.06 13.18
N VAL A 142 -12.36 -7.94 13.82
CA VAL A 142 -12.89 -9.17 13.20
C VAL A 142 -13.68 -8.85 11.92
N ALA A 143 -14.63 -7.91 11.99
CA ALA A 143 -15.46 -7.51 10.86
C ALA A 143 -14.64 -6.95 9.69
N ASN A 144 -13.62 -6.13 9.98
CA ASN A 144 -12.74 -5.59 8.94
C ASN A 144 -11.78 -6.65 8.37
N MET A 145 -11.20 -7.52 9.20
CA MET A 145 -10.33 -8.62 8.74
C MET A 145 -11.09 -9.61 7.86
N ARG A 146 -12.39 -9.84 8.12
CA ARG A 146 -13.26 -10.63 7.26
C ARG A 146 -13.32 -10.08 5.83
N THR A 147 -13.42 -8.76 5.70
CA THR A 147 -13.51 -8.08 4.40
C THR A 147 -12.14 -7.92 3.74
N MET A 148 -11.09 -7.64 4.53
CA MET A 148 -9.75 -7.33 4.03
C MET A 148 -8.91 -8.56 3.69
N THR A 149 -9.28 -9.75 4.19
CA THR A 149 -8.54 -11.01 3.99
C THR A 149 -9.46 -12.15 3.58
N ARG A 150 -8.91 -13.30 3.18
CA ARG A 150 -9.72 -14.52 3.06
C ARG A 150 -9.75 -15.17 4.44
N MET A 151 -10.75 -14.79 5.24
CA MET A 151 -10.87 -15.16 6.65
C MET A 151 -11.74 -16.41 6.86
N GLY A 152 -11.45 -17.19 7.90
CA GLY A 152 -12.34 -18.22 8.42
C GLY A 152 -11.95 -19.66 8.05
N ALA A 153 -12.95 -20.51 7.87
CA ALA A 153 -12.80 -21.98 7.77
C ALA A 153 -11.76 -22.44 6.72
N ALA A 154 -11.77 -21.82 5.54
CA ALA A 154 -10.87 -22.20 4.45
C ALA A 154 -9.40 -21.86 4.75
N ALA A 155 -9.16 -20.72 5.38
CA ALA A 155 -7.82 -20.35 5.85
C ALA A 155 -7.35 -21.28 6.97
N LEU A 156 -8.23 -21.63 7.92
CA LEU A 156 -7.90 -22.59 8.97
C LEU A 156 -7.52 -23.96 8.38
N ALA A 157 -8.30 -24.47 7.43
CA ALA A 157 -8.00 -25.73 6.76
C ALA A 157 -6.62 -25.71 6.05
N ARG A 158 -6.25 -24.57 5.47
CA ARG A 158 -4.91 -24.39 4.87
C ARG A 158 -3.82 -24.36 5.93
N ILE A 159 -4.01 -23.64 7.03
CA ILE A 159 -3.07 -23.60 8.16
C ILE A 159 -2.84 -25.00 8.74
N GLU A 160 -3.90 -25.78 8.92
CA GLU A 160 -3.79 -27.15 9.43
C GLU A 160 -3.05 -28.10 8.48
N ARG A 161 -3.14 -27.84 7.17
CA ARG A 161 -2.43 -28.62 6.15
C ARG A 161 -0.96 -28.24 6.04
N GLU A 162 -0.63 -26.96 6.16
CA GLU A 162 0.72 -26.42 5.95
C GLU A 162 1.52 -26.28 7.25
N GLU A 163 0.86 -26.42 8.40
CA GLU A 163 1.43 -26.38 9.75
C GLU A 163 2.25 -25.10 10.05
N THR A 164 2.02 -24.03 9.28
CA THR A 164 2.72 -22.75 9.40
C THR A 164 1.74 -21.59 9.30
N PHE A 165 1.98 -20.56 10.12
CA PHE A 165 1.16 -19.35 10.17
C PHE A 165 1.91 -18.23 10.87
N VAL A 166 1.65 -16.99 10.45
CA VAL A 166 2.08 -15.79 11.19
C VAL A 166 1.21 -15.60 12.43
N LYS A 167 1.83 -15.38 13.59
CA LYS A 167 1.16 -15.17 14.88
C LYS A 167 0.91 -13.69 15.12
N GLY A 168 -0.35 -13.25 15.08
CA GLY A 168 -0.73 -11.88 15.43
C GLY A 168 -1.45 -11.85 16.78
N LEU A 169 -0.94 -11.11 17.76
CA LEU A 169 -1.64 -10.82 19.01
C LEU A 169 -1.95 -9.34 19.10
N HIS A 170 -3.23 -9.01 19.25
CA HIS A 170 -3.76 -7.66 19.28
C HIS A 170 -4.65 -7.45 20.50
N SER A 171 -4.57 -6.28 21.12
CA SER A 171 -5.54 -5.80 22.09
C SER A 171 -5.72 -4.30 21.95
N THR A 172 -6.97 -3.84 22.02
CA THR A 172 -7.27 -2.41 22.12
C THR A 172 -6.76 -1.80 23.44
N GLY A 173 -6.60 -2.63 24.48
CA GLY A 173 -6.17 -2.21 25.80
C GLY A 173 -7.04 -1.08 26.34
N GLU A 174 -6.39 -0.06 26.88
CA GLU A 174 -7.03 1.15 27.39
C GLU A 174 -7.11 2.27 26.34
N LEU A 175 -6.60 2.04 25.12
CA LEU A 175 -6.37 3.06 24.07
C LEU A 175 -5.50 4.25 24.54
N ASP A 176 -4.71 4.05 25.60
CA ASP A 176 -3.75 5.02 26.11
C ASP A 176 -2.58 5.19 25.12
N PRO A 177 -2.39 6.37 24.51
CA PRO A 177 -1.31 6.63 23.56
C PRO A 177 0.09 6.38 24.12
N GLU A 178 0.30 6.55 25.43
CA GLU A 178 1.59 6.35 26.08
C GLU A 178 1.94 4.87 26.26
N ARG A 179 0.94 3.99 26.12
CA ARG A 179 1.07 2.53 26.23
C ARG A 179 0.92 1.82 24.88
N ARG A 180 0.91 2.57 23.77
CA ARG A 180 0.68 2.03 22.42
C ARG A 180 1.98 1.53 21.79
N PHE A 181 1.97 0.31 21.27
CA PHE A 181 3.12 -0.29 20.58
C PHE A 181 2.67 -1.24 19.48
N ILE A 182 3.37 -1.20 18.34
CA ILE A 182 3.18 -2.15 17.23
C ILE A 182 4.55 -2.77 16.93
N MET A 183 4.78 -3.99 17.40
CA MET A 183 6.08 -4.66 17.32
C MET A 183 6.02 -5.86 16.39
N HIS A 184 7.04 -6.01 15.56
CA HIS A 184 7.19 -7.09 14.59
C HIS A 184 8.43 -7.88 14.96
N PHE A 185 8.31 -9.21 14.96
CA PHE A 185 9.39 -10.15 15.25
C PHE A 185 9.56 -11.03 14.00
N PRO A 186 10.35 -10.57 13.00
CA PRO A 186 10.39 -11.23 11.69
C PRO A 186 10.91 -12.67 11.76
N GLU A 187 11.88 -12.95 12.63
CA GLU A 187 12.45 -14.28 12.83
C GLU A 187 11.47 -15.26 13.49
N ASP A 188 10.53 -14.77 14.30
CA ASP A 188 9.52 -15.58 15.00
C ASP A 188 8.21 -15.69 14.21
N LEU A 189 8.11 -14.98 13.08
CA LEU A 189 6.86 -14.76 12.34
C LEU A 189 5.73 -14.27 13.26
N ALA A 190 6.04 -13.32 14.14
CA ALA A 190 5.10 -12.82 15.14
C ALA A 190 4.90 -11.30 15.05
N ILE A 191 3.69 -10.86 15.38
CA ILE A 191 3.27 -9.47 15.45
C ILE A 191 2.55 -9.28 16.78
N LYS A 192 2.93 -8.27 17.55
CA LYS A 192 2.29 -7.89 18.81
C LYS A 192 1.85 -6.43 18.71
N SER A 193 0.56 -6.16 18.86
CA SER A 193 -0.02 -4.82 18.78
C SER A 193 -0.89 -4.52 19.99
N TYR A 194 -0.67 -3.37 20.64
CA TYR A 194 -1.40 -2.97 21.83
C TYR A 194 -1.79 -1.49 21.78
N GLY A 195 -2.99 -1.16 22.27
CA GLY A 195 -3.38 0.23 22.55
C GLY A 195 -3.95 0.99 21.35
N SER A 196 -4.33 0.31 20.26
CA SER A 196 -4.93 0.91 19.07
C SER A 196 -5.90 -0.04 18.40
N GLY A 197 -7.13 0.39 18.12
CA GLY A 197 -8.10 -0.34 17.27
C GLY A 197 -8.12 0.14 15.82
N TYR A 198 -7.30 1.14 15.47
CA TYR A 198 -7.35 1.79 14.17
C TYR A 198 -6.54 1.09 13.08
N GLY A 199 -7.23 0.65 12.02
CA GLY A 199 -6.67 0.38 10.70
C GLY A 199 -5.37 -0.40 10.71
N GLY A 200 -4.28 0.17 10.16
CA GLY A 200 -3.00 -0.52 10.00
C GLY A 200 -2.25 -0.88 11.30
N ASN A 201 -2.73 -0.44 12.47
CA ASN A 201 -2.19 -0.87 13.77
C ASN A 201 -2.91 -2.13 14.28
N ALA A 202 -4.17 -2.33 13.89
CA ALA A 202 -5.05 -3.38 14.41
C ALA A 202 -5.33 -4.48 13.39
N LEU A 203 -5.46 -4.15 12.10
CA LEU A 203 -5.65 -5.12 11.02
C LEU A 203 -4.30 -5.74 10.66
N LEU A 204 -3.86 -6.73 11.43
CA LEU A 204 -2.47 -7.22 11.38
C LEU A 204 -2.14 -7.91 10.06
N GLY A 205 -3.13 -8.47 9.36
CA GLY A 205 -2.97 -9.01 8.01
C GLY A 205 -2.51 -7.97 6.97
N LYS A 206 -2.80 -6.67 7.19
CA LYS A 206 -2.52 -5.60 6.22
C LYS A 206 -1.04 -5.18 6.20
N LYS A 207 -0.66 -4.13 6.94
CA LYS A 207 0.70 -3.56 6.84
C LYS A 207 1.72 -4.39 7.62
N CYS A 208 1.31 -4.95 8.76
CA CYS A 208 2.19 -5.69 9.66
C CYS A 208 2.61 -7.03 9.04
N HIS A 209 1.64 -7.86 8.63
CA HIS A 209 1.93 -9.10 7.93
C HIS A 209 2.34 -8.82 6.48
N ALA A 210 1.47 -8.22 5.65
CA ALA A 210 1.68 -8.27 4.21
C ALA A 210 2.74 -7.34 3.62
N LEU A 211 3.37 -6.48 4.44
CA LEU A 211 4.60 -5.78 4.06
C LEU A 211 5.76 -6.07 5.00
N ARG A 212 5.63 -5.85 6.32
CA ARG A 212 6.81 -5.98 7.21
C ARG A 212 7.29 -7.42 7.35
N ILE A 213 6.45 -8.32 7.87
CA ILE A 213 6.79 -9.75 7.99
C ILE A 213 6.99 -10.38 6.61
N ALA A 214 6.11 -10.05 5.66
CA ALA A 214 6.17 -10.55 4.30
C ALA A 214 7.47 -10.16 3.59
N SER A 215 7.98 -8.94 3.74
CA SER A 215 9.24 -8.53 3.11
C SER A 215 10.44 -9.32 3.65
N TRP A 216 10.42 -9.68 4.93
CA TRP A 216 11.41 -10.58 5.52
C TRP A 216 11.32 -11.99 4.94
N GLN A 217 10.12 -12.57 4.86
CA GLN A 217 9.89 -13.87 4.21
C GLN A 217 10.30 -13.84 2.74
N ALA A 218 9.97 -12.77 2.04
CA ALA A 218 10.28 -12.56 0.63
C ALA A 218 11.79 -12.56 0.37
N LYS A 219 12.58 -11.96 1.27
CA LYS A 219 14.05 -11.99 1.24
C LYS A 219 14.60 -13.42 1.31
N SER A 220 14.11 -14.23 2.24
CA SER A 220 14.62 -15.60 2.43
C SER A 220 14.09 -16.61 1.40
N GLU A 221 12.91 -16.36 0.84
CA GLU A 221 12.21 -17.29 -0.03
C GLU A 221 12.28 -16.92 -1.53
N GLY A 222 12.91 -15.79 -1.89
CA GLY A 222 13.17 -15.42 -3.29
C GLY A 222 11.99 -14.79 -4.04
N TRP A 223 11.14 -14.01 -3.35
CA TRP A 223 10.03 -13.25 -3.93
C TRP A 223 10.04 -11.80 -3.41
N LEU A 224 9.07 -10.96 -3.78
CA LEU A 224 9.01 -9.54 -3.38
C LEU A 224 7.65 -9.22 -2.74
N ALA A 225 7.66 -8.51 -1.62
CA ALA A 225 6.46 -8.00 -0.94
C ALA A 225 6.47 -6.47 -0.93
N GLU A 226 5.63 -5.87 -1.77
CA GLU A 226 5.78 -4.47 -2.17
C GLU A 226 4.53 -3.64 -1.93
N HIS A 227 4.72 -2.37 -1.57
CA HIS A 227 3.65 -1.39 -1.39
C HIS A 227 3.22 -0.81 -2.75
N MET A 228 2.70 -1.69 -3.61
CA MET A 228 2.29 -1.39 -4.97
C MET A 228 0.83 -1.73 -5.21
N LEU A 229 0.16 -0.89 -5.98
CA LEU A 229 -1.07 -1.31 -6.67
C LEU A 229 -0.73 -2.29 -7.80
N ILE A 230 -1.74 -3.02 -8.28
CA ILE A 230 -1.69 -3.84 -9.50
C ILE A 230 -2.89 -3.47 -10.37
N VAL A 231 -2.63 -3.03 -11.60
CA VAL A 231 -3.67 -2.62 -12.56
C VAL A 231 -3.42 -3.27 -13.92
N GLY A 232 -4.47 -3.81 -14.54
CA GLY A 232 -4.47 -4.30 -15.90
C GLY A 232 -5.00 -3.25 -16.87
N ILE A 233 -4.23 -2.93 -17.91
CA ILE A 233 -4.64 -2.01 -18.98
C ILE A 233 -4.90 -2.83 -20.23
N GLU A 234 -6.15 -2.88 -20.68
CA GLU A 234 -6.56 -3.58 -21.89
C GLU A 234 -6.66 -2.58 -23.05
N ASN A 235 -5.87 -2.82 -24.10
CA ASN A 235 -5.89 -2.00 -25.30
C ASN A 235 -7.09 -2.36 -26.20
N PRO A 236 -7.38 -1.56 -27.25
CA PRO A 236 -8.49 -1.82 -28.18
C PRO A 236 -8.41 -3.15 -28.92
N GLN A 237 -7.23 -3.78 -28.97
CA GLN A 237 -7.02 -5.09 -29.59
C GLN A 237 -7.30 -6.25 -28.61
N GLY A 238 -7.68 -5.96 -27.36
CA GLY A 238 -7.98 -6.94 -26.33
C GLY A 238 -6.73 -7.48 -25.61
N GLN A 239 -5.55 -6.86 -25.80
CA GLN A 239 -4.32 -7.26 -25.12
C GLN A 239 -4.23 -6.54 -23.78
N THR A 240 -3.98 -7.29 -22.70
CA THR A 240 -3.86 -6.73 -21.35
C THR A 240 -2.41 -6.69 -20.88
N HIS A 241 -1.95 -5.52 -20.47
CA HIS A 241 -0.68 -5.33 -19.78
C HIS A 241 -0.92 -5.04 -18.31
N TYR A 242 -0.26 -5.79 -17.41
CA TYR A 242 -0.35 -5.54 -15.98
C TYR A 242 0.82 -4.68 -15.51
N ILE A 243 0.50 -3.66 -14.74
CA ILE A 243 1.44 -2.67 -14.22
C ILE A 243 1.35 -2.69 -12.70
N ALA A 244 2.50 -2.79 -12.04
CA ALA A 244 2.61 -2.59 -10.60
C ALA A 244 3.13 -1.17 -10.33
N ALA A 245 2.54 -0.42 -9.39
CA ALA A 245 2.99 0.95 -9.12
C ALA A 245 3.10 1.28 -7.62
N ALA A 246 4.30 1.71 -7.21
CA ALA A 246 4.65 2.10 -5.84
C ALA A 246 4.63 3.62 -5.71
N PHE A 247 3.60 4.13 -5.04
CA PHE A 247 3.51 5.53 -4.62
C PHE A 247 3.33 5.61 -3.11
N PRO A 248 3.93 6.61 -2.43
CA PRO A 248 3.68 6.87 -1.01
C PRO A 248 2.19 7.06 -0.71
N SER A 249 1.83 6.99 0.58
CA SER A 249 0.45 7.25 1.00
C SER A 249 -0.04 8.63 0.51
N ALA A 250 -1.30 8.68 0.08
CA ALA A 250 -1.93 9.86 -0.52
C ALA A 250 -1.26 10.39 -1.81
N CYS A 251 -0.52 9.55 -2.56
CA CYS A 251 0.06 9.91 -3.86
C CYS A 251 -0.65 9.25 -5.07
N GLY A 252 -1.90 8.79 -4.88
CA GLY A 252 -2.79 8.42 -6.00
C GLY A 252 -2.87 6.94 -6.38
N LYS A 253 -2.40 6.00 -5.52
CA LYS A 253 -2.48 4.57 -5.83
C LYS A 253 -3.91 4.09 -6.13
N THR A 254 -4.86 4.35 -5.23
CA THR A 254 -6.27 3.93 -5.43
C THR A 254 -6.89 4.56 -6.68
N ASN A 255 -6.60 5.83 -6.99
CA ASN A 255 -7.07 6.46 -8.23
C ASN A 255 -6.49 5.81 -9.49
N LEU A 256 -5.21 5.41 -9.46
CA LEU A 256 -4.56 4.77 -10.61
C LEU A 256 -5.01 3.30 -10.76
N ALA A 257 -5.17 2.58 -9.65
CA ALA A 257 -5.65 1.19 -9.64
C ALA A 257 -7.06 1.07 -10.22
N MET A 258 -7.92 2.06 -9.93
CA MET A 258 -9.31 2.15 -10.37
C MET A 258 -9.50 3.19 -11.48
N LEU A 259 -8.45 3.46 -12.27
CA LEU A 259 -8.45 4.52 -13.27
C LEU A 259 -9.63 4.40 -14.23
N ILE A 260 -10.26 5.53 -14.53
CA ILE A 260 -11.33 5.61 -15.53
C ILE A 260 -10.71 6.20 -16.80
N PRO A 261 -10.70 5.47 -17.91
CA PRO A 261 -10.18 6.01 -19.16
C PRO A 261 -10.96 7.27 -19.56
N PRO A 262 -10.28 8.30 -20.10
CA PRO A 262 -10.96 9.48 -20.63
C PRO A 262 -11.87 9.08 -21.80
N GLU A 263 -12.90 9.89 -22.08
CA GLU A 263 -13.97 9.54 -23.03
C GLU A 263 -13.43 9.07 -24.40
N GLY A 264 -12.40 9.76 -24.93
CA GLY A 264 -11.75 9.36 -26.18
C GLY A 264 -11.18 7.94 -26.14
N TYR A 265 -10.48 7.58 -25.06
CA TYR A 265 -9.92 6.24 -24.89
C TYR A 265 -11.00 5.17 -24.69
N ARG A 266 -12.08 5.48 -23.95
CA ARG A 266 -13.22 4.55 -23.80
C ARG A 266 -13.86 4.25 -25.15
N ARG A 267 -14.09 5.29 -25.97
CA ARG A 267 -14.64 5.13 -27.32
C ARG A 267 -13.71 4.32 -28.22
N ASP A 268 -12.40 4.49 -28.06
CA ASP A 268 -11.40 3.73 -28.81
C ASP A 268 -11.31 2.27 -28.33
N GLY A 269 -11.91 1.91 -27.19
CA GLY A 269 -12.00 0.53 -26.68
C GLY A 269 -11.07 0.19 -25.52
N TRP A 270 -10.37 1.17 -24.93
CA TRP A 270 -9.50 0.94 -23.77
C TRP A 270 -10.29 0.61 -22.51
N LYS A 271 -9.81 -0.36 -21.73
CA LYS A 271 -10.37 -0.74 -20.43
C LYS A 271 -9.29 -0.83 -19.37
N VAL A 272 -9.70 -0.67 -18.13
CA VAL A 272 -8.84 -0.76 -16.94
C VAL A 272 -9.44 -1.77 -15.97
N TRP A 273 -8.59 -2.65 -15.45
CA TRP A 273 -8.96 -3.74 -14.55
C TRP A 273 -8.18 -3.63 -13.24
N THR A 274 -8.89 -3.49 -12.12
CA THR A 274 -8.31 -3.40 -10.79
C THR A 274 -7.98 -4.80 -10.26
N VAL A 275 -6.72 -5.08 -9.95
CA VAL A 275 -6.31 -6.32 -9.25
C VAL A 275 -6.07 -6.04 -7.76
N GLY A 276 -5.41 -4.92 -7.43
CA GLY A 276 -5.20 -4.45 -6.06
C GLY A 276 -4.74 -3.00 -6.05
N ASP A 277 -4.94 -2.27 -4.94
CA ASP A 277 -4.63 -0.84 -4.87
C ASP A 277 -3.50 -0.46 -3.89
N ASP A 278 -2.96 -1.43 -3.16
CA ASP A 278 -2.06 -1.12 -2.04
C ASP A 278 -0.90 -2.10 -1.85
N ILE A 279 -1.11 -3.40 -2.00
CA ILE A 279 -0.06 -4.42 -1.79
C ILE A 279 0.06 -5.34 -3.00
N CYS A 280 1.31 -5.67 -3.34
CA CYS A 280 1.68 -6.54 -4.45
C CYS A 280 2.72 -7.56 -3.98
N TRP A 281 2.44 -8.85 -4.13
CA TRP A 281 3.43 -9.91 -3.92
C TRP A 281 3.85 -10.49 -5.25
N MET A 282 5.14 -10.42 -5.57
CA MET A 282 5.68 -10.82 -6.88
C MET A 282 6.69 -11.95 -6.75
N ARG A 283 6.64 -12.93 -7.66
CA ARG A 283 7.67 -13.97 -7.79
C ARG A 283 8.11 -14.18 -9.23
N PRO A 284 9.31 -14.75 -9.46
CA PRO A 284 9.66 -15.30 -10.77
C PRO A 284 8.72 -16.44 -11.15
N GLY A 285 8.19 -16.40 -12.38
CA GLY A 285 7.46 -17.46 -13.03
C GLY A 285 8.39 -18.40 -13.80
N ALA A 286 7.85 -19.56 -14.21
CA ALA A 286 8.60 -20.56 -14.97
C ALA A 286 9.06 -20.06 -16.36
N ASP A 287 8.44 -19.01 -16.90
CA ASP A 287 8.80 -18.37 -18.17
C ASP A 287 9.79 -17.20 -17.99
N GLY A 288 10.28 -16.98 -16.77
CA GLY A 288 11.23 -15.90 -16.44
C GLY A 288 10.58 -14.56 -16.13
N ARG A 289 9.27 -14.37 -16.31
CA ARG A 289 8.57 -13.11 -15.97
C ARG A 289 8.27 -13.02 -14.48
N LEU A 290 8.05 -11.81 -13.96
CA LEU A 290 7.51 -11.62 -12.62
C LEU A 290 5.98 -11.73 -12.64
N TYR A 291 5.43 -12.56 -11.75
CA TYR A 291 3.99 -12.74 -11.55
C TYR A 291 3.57 -12.16 -10.22
N ALA A 292 2.49 -11.39 -10.21
CA ALA A 292 1.97 -10.69 -9.04
C ALA A 292 0.61 -11.20 -8.58
N ILE A 293 0.42 -11.29 -7.27
CA ILE A 293 -0.91 -11.40 -6.65
C ILE A 293 -1.17 -10.18 -5.76
N ASN A 294 -2.45 -9.83 -5.60
CA ASN A 294 -2.89 -8.96 -4.52
C ASN A 294 -3.17 -9.83 -3.28
N PRO A 295 -2.44 -9.67 -2.16
CA PRO A 295 -2.71 -10.42 -0.95
C PRO A 295 -4.03 -10.03 -0.26
N GLU A 296 -4.56 -8.83 -0.50
CA GLU A 296 -5.77 -8.30 0.14
C GLU A 296 -7.05 -8.74 -0.58
N ALA A 297 -8.16 -8.83 0.15
CA ALA A 297 -9.49 -9.19 -0.36
C ALA A 297 -10.48 -8.00 -0.41
N GLY A 298 -10.06 -6.86 0.15
CA GLY A 298 -10.85 -5.65 0.28
C GLY A 298 -10.02 -4.39 0.08
N PHE A 299 -10.69 -3.25 0.04
CA PHE A 299 -10.07 -1.93 0.02
C PHE A 299 -10.23 -1.25 1.38
N PHE A 300 -9.13 -0.72 1.90
CA PHE A 300 -9.09 0.14 3.09
C PHE A 300 -8.72 1.58 2.70
N GLY A 301 -9.58 2.18 1.88
CA GLY A 301 -9.31 3.43 1.18
C GLY A 301 -9.49 4.67 2.06
N VAL A 302 -8.77 5.74 1.76
CA VAL A 302 -9.03 7.07 2.34
C VAL A 302 -10.34 7.61 1.76
N ALA A 303 -11.29 8.00 2.61
CA ALA A 303 -12.56 8.55 2.14
C ALA A 303 -12.39 10.00 1.61
N PRO A 304 -11.83 10.97 2.38
CA PRO A 304 -11.66 12.34 1.91
C PRO A 304 -10.90 12.44 0.59
N GLY A 305 -11.44 13.23 -0.35
CA GLY A 305 -10.92 13.36 -1.72
C GLY A 305 -11.51 12.37 -2.74
N THR A 306 -12.24 11.34 -2.30
CA THR A 306 -13.01 10.46 -3.20
C THR A 306 -14.31 11.16 -3.61
N SER A 307 -14.52 11.36 -4.90
CA SER A 307 -15.70 12.03 -5.45
C SER A 307 -16.03 11.54 -6.86
N ALA A 308 -17.16 11.97 -7.41
CA ALA A 308 -17.51 11.69 -8.80
C ALA A 308 -16.50 12.31 -9.81
N GLY A 309 -15.79 13.37 -9.41
CA GLY A 309 -14.74 13.96 -10.24
C GLY A 309 -13.40 13.23 -10.17
N SER A 310 -13.12 12.48 -9.09
CA SER A 310 -11.81 11.87 -8.85
C SER A 310 -11.80 10.35 -8.98
N ASN A 311 -12.81 9.65 -8.45
CA ASN A 311 -12.90 8.18 -8.48
C ASN A 311 -14.35 7.65 -8.34
N PRO A 312 -15.17 7.75 -9.41
CA PRO A 312 -16.48 7.12 -9.49
C PRO A 312 -16.51 5.62 -9.19
N ASN A 313 -15.46 4.87 -9.56
CA ASN A 313 -15.37 3.44 -9.27
C ASN A 313 -15.33 3.18 -7.75
N ALA A 314 -14.57 3.97 -7.00
CA ALA A 314 -14.55 3.88 -5.55
C ALA A 314 -15.92 4.22 -4.93
N LEU A 315 -16.57 5.31 -5.37
CA LEU A 315 -17.92 5.65 -4.90
C LEU A 315 -18.95 4.54 -5.17
N ALA A 316 -18.92 3.95 -6.36
CA ALA A 316 -19.80 2.83 -6.69
C ALA A 316 -19.51 1.58 -5.83
N SER A 317 -18.24 1.35 -5.50
CA SER A 317 -17.83 0.22 -4.65
C SER A 317 -18.43 0.33 -3.25
N ILE A 318 -18.36 1.52 -2.65
CA ILE A 318 -18.73 1.78 -1.25
C ILE A 318 -20.21 2.07 -1.00
N ALA A 319 -21.04 1.97 -2.04
CA ALA A 319 -22.46 2.31 -1.97
C ALA A 319 -23.30 1.31 -1.14
N ARG A 320 -22.74 0.15 -0.80
CA ARG A 320 -23.38 -0.86 0.06
C ARG A 320 -22.34 -1.70 0.79
N ASP A 321 -22.77 -2.42 1.82
CA ASP A 321 -21.97 -3.44 2.52
C ASP A 321 -20.58 -2.92 2.97
N THR A 322 -20.53 -1.66 3.41
CA THR A 322 -19.28 -0.94 3.70
C THR A 322 -19.22 -0.46 5.14
N ILE A 323 -18.08 -0.68 5.79
CA ILE A 323 -17.79 -0.07 7.09
C ILE A 323 -17.02 1.23 6.85
N PHE A 324 -17.60 2.36 7.21
CA PHE A 324 -16.94 3.65 7.22
C PHE A 324 -16.32 3.92 8.59
N THR A 325 -15.20 4.62 8.62
CA THR A 325 -14.50 5.00 9.86
C THR A 325 -14.21 6.49 9.85
N ASN A 326 -14.72 7.21 10.86
CA ASN A 326 -14.46 8.64 11.08
C ASN A 326 -14.88 9.57 9.92
N VAL A 327 -15.89 9.18 9.14
CA VAL A 327 -16.57 10.12 8.22
C VAL A 327 -17.62 10.94 8.98
N ALA A 328 -18.03 12.07 8.40
CA ALA A 328 -19.21 12.80 8.85
C ALA A 328 -20.49 12.11 8.38
N VAL A 329 -21.64 12.60 8.83
CA VAL A 329 -22.94 12.17 8.29
C VAL A 329 -23.86 13.35 8.02
N THR A 330 -24.71 13.22 7.00
CA THR A 330 -25.80 14.17 6.68
C THR A 330 -26.96 14.05 7.68
N ALA A 331 -27.94 14.95 7.59
CA ALA A 331 -29.12 14.95 8.48
C ALA A 331 -29.98 13.67 8.37
N ASP A 332 -29.97 13.04 7.20
CA ASP A 332 -30.60 11.75 6.94
C ASP A 332 -29.61 10.57 7.03
N ASN A 333 -28.48 10.79 7.72
CA ASN A 333 -27.51 9.76 8.11
C ASN A 333 -26.79 9.04 6.96
N GLN A 334 -26.52 9.76 5.86
CA GLN A 334 -25.65 9.30 4.78
C GLN A 334 -24.19 9.66 5.11
N PRO A 335 -23.19 8.82 4.76
CA PRO A 335 -21.78 9.16 4.96
C PRO A 335 -21.38 10.40 4.14
N TRP A 336 -20.58 11.27 4.75
CA TRP A 336 -20.14 12.52 4.14
C TRP A 336 -18.68 12.83 4.45
N TRP A 337 -17.99 13.49 3.52
CA TRP A 337 -16.66 14.08 3.70
C TRP A 337 -16.45 15.24 2.75
N GLU A 338 -15.38 16.00 2.97
CA GLU A 338 -15.05 17.19 2.18
C GLU A 338 -14.97 16.86 0.69
N GLY A 339 -15.74 17.61 -0.11
CA GLY A 339 -15.82 17.47 -1.56
C GLY A 339 -16.99 16.64 -2.07
N LEU A 340 -17.82 16.07 -1.18
CA LEU A 340 -19.12 15.51 -1.54
C LEU A 340 -20.23 16.58 -1.56
N PRO A 341 -21.28 16.39 -2.39
CA PRO A 341 -22.45 17.27 -2.37
C PRO A 341 -23.24 17.14 -1.05
N GLY A 342 -24.04 18.16 -0.73
CA GLY A 342 -24.81 18.23 0.51
C GLY A 342 -24.01 18.78 1.68
N GLU A 343 -24.65 18.88 2.85
CA GLU A 343 -24.06 19.44 4.07
C GLU A 343 -23.99 18.39 5.18
N PRO A 344 -22.88 18.31 5.94
CA PRO A 344 -22.79 17.42 7.10
C PRO A 344 -23.63 17.96 8.26
N ALA A 345 -24.36 17.07 8.92
CA ALA A 345 -25.10 17.38 10.15
C ALA A 345 -24.26 17.06 11.39
N LEU A 346 -23.57 15.92 11.39
CA LEU A 346 -22.65 15.52 12.46
C LEU A 346 -21.25 15.30 11.92
N ASP A 347 -20.25 15.75 12.68
CA ASP A 347 -18.86 15.47 12.39
C ASP A 347 -18.47 14.01 12.75
N TRP A 348 -17.22 13.67 12.46
CA TRP A 348 -16.67 12.34 12.72
C TRP A 348 -16.56 11.97 14.20
N GLN A 349 -16.64 12.95 15.11
CA GLN A 349 -16.71 12.72 16.56
C GLN A 349 -18.15 12.61 17.06
N GLY A 350 -19.14 12.79 16.18
CA GLY A 350 -20.57 12.74 16.51
C GLY A 350 -21.12 14.05 17.07
N ARG A 351 -20.39 15.17 16.96
CA ARG A 351 -20.85 16.50 17.36
C ARG A 351 -21.64 17.13 16.21
N ALA A 352 -22.57 18.04 16.52
CA ALA A 352 -23.17 18.89 15.49
C ALA A 352 -22.04 19.59 14.71
N TYR A 353 -22.10 19.54 13.38
CA TYR A 353 -21.03 20.10 12.57
C TYR A 353 -20.97 21.63 12.72
N ASP A 354 -19.79 22.11 13.10
CA ASP A 354 -19.43 23.52 13.10
C ASP A 354 -18.03 23.62 12.48
N PRO A 355 -17.87 24.35 11.36
CA PRO A 355 -16.58 24.51 10.69
C PRO A 355 -15.50 25.15 11.59
N ALA A 356 -15.87 25.81 12.69
CA ALA A 356 -14.91 26.31 13.68
C ALA A 356 -14.13 25.17 14.39
N ASN A 357 -14.65 23.95 14.38
CA ASN A 357 -14.01 22.77 14.98
C ASN A 357 -13.12 21.98 14.01
N GLY A 358 -12.95 22.46 12.77
CA GLY A 358 -12.16 21.81 11.72
C GLY A 358 -13.01 21.02 10.71
N PRO A 359 -12.40 20.09 9.95
CA PRO A 359 -13.11 19.33 8.92
C PRO A 359 -14.18 18.41 9.54
N ALA A 360 -15.27 18.19 8.82
CA ALA A 360 -16.36 17.34 9.26
C ALA A 360 -15.95 15.86 9.30
N ALA A 361 -15.21 15.39 8.29
CA ALA A 361 -14.59 14.07 8.31
C ALA A 361 -13.14 14.17 8.80
N HIS A 362 -12.66 13.13 9.47
CA HIS A 362 -11.23 13.09 9.80
C HIS A 362 -10.41 13.03 8.50
N PRO A 363 -9.28 13.76 8.34
CA PRO A 363 -8.49 13.74 7.09
C PRO A 363 -7.99 12.36 6.67
N ASN A 364 -7.88 11.43 7.63
CA ASN A 364 -7.52 10.03 7.43
C ASN A 364 -8.73 9.08 7.65
N ALA A 365 -9.96 9.56 7.50
CA ALA A 365 -11.16 8.74 7.52
C ALA A 365 -11.11 7.68 6.42
N ARG A 366 -11.76 6.54 6.66
CA ARG A 366 -11.61 5.33 5.85
C ARG A 366 -12.95 4.74 5.44
N PHE A 367 -12.92 3.95 4.38
CA PHE A 367 -13.94 2.95 4.08
C PHE A 367 -13.26 1.58 3.99
N THR A 368 -13.96 0.55 4.45
CA THR A 368 -13.60 -0.86 4.28
C THR A 368 -14.70 -1.54 3.48
N VAL A 369 -14.33 -2.03 2.29
CA VAL A 369 -15.28 -2.65 1.37
C VAL A 369 -14.65 -3.85 0.65
N SER A 370 -15.46 -4.83 0.29
CA SER A 370 -15.01 -5.98 -0.51
C SER A 370 -14.48 -5.54 -1.86
N ALA A 371 -13.32 -6.07 -2.30
CA ALA A 371 -12.74 -5.69 -3.58
C ALA A 371 -13.63 -6.08 -4.77
N LYS A 372 -14.44 -7.13 -4.59
CA LYS A 372 -15.41 -7.65 -5.58
C LYS A 372 -16.53 -6.66 -5.90
N GLN A 373 -16.75 -5.65 -5.06
CA GLN A 373 -17.73 -4.59 -5.32
C GLN A 373 -17.21 -3.53 -6.31
N CYS A 374 -15.91 -3.55 -6.63
CA CYS A 374 -15.36 -2.61 -7.60
C CYS A 374 -15.89 -2.91 -9.01
N PRO A 375 -16.47 -1.92 -9.71
CA PRO A 375 -16.98 -2.12 -11.08
C PRO A 375 -15.91 -2.61 -12.06
N THR A 376 -14.65 -2.29 -11.81
CA THR A 376 -13.50 -2.70 -12.63
C THR A 376 -12.72 -3.85 -12.01
N TRP A 377 -13.28 -4.58 -11.03
CA TRP A 377 -12.61 -5.73 -10.43
C TRP A 377 -12.20 -6.75 -11.50
N SER A 378 -10.91 -7.08 -11.54
CA SER A 378 -10.36 -7.92 -12.59
C SER A 378 -10.85 -9.36 -12.47
N PRO A 379 -11.21 -10.04 -13.57
CA PRO A 379 -11.45 -11.48 -13.56
C PRO A 379 -10.21 -12.31 -13.19
N LYS A 380 -9.02 -11.69 -13.19
CA LYS A 380 -7.75 -12.30 -12.78
C LYS A 380 -7.34 -11.98 -11.35
N ALA A 381 -8.15 -11.25 -10.58
CA ALA A 381 -7.80 -10.81 -9.23
C ALA A 381 -7.61 -11.98 -8.23
N GLU A 382 -8.29 -13.11 -8.44
CA GLU A 382 -8.16 -14.34 -7.63
C GLU A 382 -7.37 -15.44 -8.34
N ASP A 383 -6.67 -15.15 -9.45
CA ASP A 383 -5.87 -16.17 -10.14
C ASP A 383 -4.70 -16.60 -9.23
N ALA A 384 -4.66 -17.87 -8.85
CA ALA A 384 -3.66 -18.43 -7.94
C ALA A 384 -2.23 -18.24 -8.46
N GLN A 385 -2.04 -18.22 -9.78
CA GLN A 385 -0.73 -18.00 -10.39
C GLN A 385 -0.31 -16.52 -10.35
N GLY A 386 -1.26 -15.60 -10.23
CA GLY A 386 -1.07 -14.17 -10.37
C GLY A 386 -1.02 -13.70 -11.84
N VAL A 387 -0.77 -12.41 -12.01
CA VAL A 387 -0.73 -11.74 -13.32
C VAL A 387 0.72 -11.38 -13.71
N PRO A 388 1.13 -11.54 -14.99
CA PRO A 388 2.49 -11.22 -15.41
C PRO A 388 2.70 -9.71 -15.50
N ILE A 389 3.64 -9.18 -14.73
CA ILE A 389 3.94 -7.74 -14.68
C ILE A 389 4.77 -7.34 -15.90
N SER A 390 4.24 -6.37 -16.66
CA SER A 390 4.88 -5.76 -17.82
C SER A 390 5.78 -4.58 -17.43
N ALA A 391 5.35 -3.80 -16.43
CA ALA A 391 6.06 -2.61 -15.97
C ALA A 391 5.91 -2.42 -14.46
N ILE A 392 6.96 -1.89 -13.84
CA ILE A 392 6.96 -1.39 -12.47
C ILE A 392 7.09 0.14 -12.52
N VAL A 393 6.26 0.86 -11.78
CA VAL A 393 6.23 2.32 -11.78
C VAL A 393 6.49 2.87 -10.37
N PHE A 394 7.50 3.70 -10.22
CA PHE A 394 7.73 4.50 -9.02
C PHE A 394 7.21 5.92 -9.22
N GLY A 395 6.85 6.61 -8.14
CA GLY A 395 6.43 8.00 -8.23
C GLY A 395 6.10 8.62 -6.89
N GLY A 396 6.22 9.94 -6.84
CA GLY A 396 5.99 10.73 -5.62
C GLY A 396 5.52 12.14 -5.96
N ARG A 397 5.07 12.88 -4.94
CA ARG A 397 4.69 14.28 -5.09
C ARG A 397 5.96 15.14 -5.18
N ARG A 398 6.25 15.63 -6.40
CA ARG A 398 7.39 16.52 -6.67
C ARG A 398 6.89 17.75 -7.44
N PRO A 399 6.88 18.95 -6.83
CA PRO A 399 6.39 20.15 -7.52
C PRO A 399 7.33 20.59 -8.65
N SER A 400 8.60 20.18 -8.62
CA SER A 400 9.63 20.56 -9.58
C SER A 400 10.64 19.42 -9.81
N LEU A 401 11.60 19.65 -10.71
CA LEU A 401 12.73 18.79 -11.08
C LEU A 401 12.38 17.49 -11.82
N VAL A 402 11.48 16.69 -11.27
CA VAL A 402 11.16 15.36 -11.82
C VAL A 402 10.17 15.51 -12.98
N PRO A 403 10.47 14.96 -14.17
CA PRO A 403 9.58 15.04 -15.32
C PRO A 403 8.34 14.17 -15.16
N LEU A 404 7.34 14.36 -16.04
CA LEU A 404 6.07 13.63 -16.02
C LEU A 404 6.27 12.11 -15.99
N VAL A 405 7.16 11.61 -16.83
CA VAL A 405 7.53 10.19 -16.92
C VAL A 405 8.93 10.03 -17.48
N PHE A 406 9.68 9.05 -16.98
CA PHE A 406 10.86 8.51 -17.65
C PHE A 406 11.00 7.00 -17.40
N GLU A 407 11.60 6.29 -18.34
CA GLU A 407 11.99 4.88 -18.25
C GLU A 407 13.41 4.76 -17.69
N ALA A 408 13.64 3.82 -16.78
CA ALA A 408 14.97 3.42 -16.36
C ALA A 408 15.65 2.60 -17.45
N ARG A 409 16.98 2.76 -17.58
CA ARG A 409 17.76 2.10 -18.65
C ARG A 409 17.80 0.59 -18.55
N ASP A 410 17.86 0.11 -17.31
CA ASP A 410 17.92 -1.30 -16.96
C ASP A 410 17.41 -1.49 -15.53
N TRP A 411 17.45 -2.74 -15.06
CA TRP A 411 16.98 -3.11 -13.74
C TRP A 411 17.75 -2.40 -12.62
N ALA A 412 19.08 -2.33 -12.68
CA ALA A 412 19.88 -1.72 -11.61
C ALA A 412 19.62 -0.23 -11.50
N HIS A 413 19.56 0.46 -12.63
CA HIS A 413 19.15 1.85 -12.68
C HIS A 413 17.72 2.03 -12.16
N GLY A 414 16.81 1.09 -12.47
CA GLY A 414 15.45 1.08 -11.92
C GLY A 414 15.38 0.90 -10.41
N VAL A 415 16.23 0.04 -9.83
CA VAL A 415 16.38 -0.11 -8.38
C VAL A 415 16.92 1.17 -7.75
N LEU A 416 17.90 1.85 -8.38
CA LEU A 416 18.34 3.17 -7.93
C LEU A 416 17.20 4.19 -7.95
N VAL A 417 16.43 4.23 -9.05
CA VAL A 417 15.29 5.15 -9.21
C VAL A 417 14.23 4.93 -8.12
N GLY A 418 13.87 3.68 -7.84
CA GLY A 418 12.96 3.35 -6.73
C GLY A 418 13.56 3.65 -5.37
N GLY A 419 14.84 3.32 -5.17
CA GLY A 419 15.58 3.50 -3.92
C GLY A 419 15.76 4.98 -3.55
N ALA A 420 15.92 5.83 -4.56
CA ALA A 420 16.09 7.27 -4.42
C ALA A 420 14.76 8.04 -4.37
N MET A 421 13.60 7.37 -4.47
CA MET A 421 12.31 8.02 -4.59
C MET A 421 12.07 9.04 -3.47
N GLY A 422 11.79 10.28 -3.87
CA GLY A 422 11.46 11.39 -2.97
C GLY A 422 10.03 11.85 -3.18
N SER A 423 9.34 12.22 -2.09
CA SER A 423 8.00 12.78 -2.13
C SER A 423 7.82 13.82 -1.03
N GLU A 424 7.04 14.86 -1.30
CA GLU A 424 6.55 15.75 -0.25
C GLU A 424 5.70 14.95 0.76
N THR A 425 5.89 15.23 2.05
CA THR A 425 5.10 14.68 3.14
C THR A 425 3.63 15.11 3.04
N THR A 426 2.73 14.16 3.31
CA THR A 426 1.26 14.35 3.30
C THR A 426 0.68 14.21 4.70
N ALA A 427 -0.60 14.55 4.88
CA ALA A 427 -1.31 14.41 6.17
C ALA A 427 -1.49 12.95 6.64
N ALA A 428 -1.12 11.94 5.83
CA ALA A 428 -1.30 10.53 6.16
C ALA A 428 -0.25 9.97 7.14
N ALA A 429 0.75 10.76 7.53
CA ALA A 429 1.75 10.45 8.54
C ALA A 429 1.90 11.62 9.53
N THR A 430 2.25 11.33 10.78
CA THR A 430 2.55 12.36 11.79
C THR A 430 3.81 13.13 11.41
N GLY A 431 3.73 14.45 11.16
CA GLY A 431 4.87 15.31 10.82
C GLY A 431 4.49 16.60 10.08
N ALA A 432 5.49 17.43 9.73
CA ALA A 432 5.29 18.64 8.92
C ALA A 432 4.90 18.26 7.48
N VAL A 433 3.90 18.95 6.91
CA VAL A 433 3.40 18.74 5.53
C VAL A 433 4.24 19.56 4.53
N GLY A 434 4.51 19.00 3.35
CA GLY A 434 5.23 19.70 2.27
C GLY A 434 6.77 19.64 2.36
N VAL A 435 7.32 18.79 3.23
CA VAL A 435 8.77 18.56 3.33
C VAL A 435 9.15 17.39 2.43
N LEU A 436 10.20 17.54 1.63
CA LEU A 436 10.71 16.45 0.82
C LEU A 436 11.30 15.35 1.72
N ARG A 437 10.73 14.14 1.67
CA ARG A 437 11.19 12.94 2.37
C ARG A 437 11.55 11.86 1.36
N ARG A 438 12.65 11.14 1.59
CA ARG A 438 12.97 9.91 0.85
C ARG A 438 12.06 8.79 1.34
N ASP A 439 11.33 8.19 0.42
CA ASP A 439 10.44 7.07 0.67
C ASP A 439 10.76 5.95 -0.33
N SER A 440 11.91 5.30 -0.14
CA SER A 440 12.44 4.27 -1.04
C SER A 440 11.40 3.19 -1.34
N MET A 441 11.08 2.99 -2.61
CA MET A 441 10.06 2.06 -3.11
C MET A 441 8.67 2.24 -2.46
N ALA A 442 8.39 3.39 -1.84
CA ALA A 442 7.23 3.64 -0.98
C ALA A 442 7.14 2.69 0.23
N MET A 443 8.28 2.15 0.67
CA MET A 443 8.42 1.15 1.72
C MET A 443 9.00 1.71 3.02
N LYS A 444 9.20 3.04 3.17
CA LYS A 444 9.86 3.63 4.35
C LYS A 444 9.26 3.22 5.69
N PRO A 445 7.94 3.21 5.86
CA PRO A 445 7.36 2.75 7.12
C PRO A 445 7.05 1.24 7.15
N PHE A 446 7.43 0.47 6.12
CA PHE A 446 6.91 -0.89 5.89
C PHE A 446 7.96 -1.97 5.62
N CYS A 447 9.22 -1.65 5.33
CA CYS A 447 10.23 -2.67 5.14
C CYS A 447 10.63 -3.30 6.48
N GLY A 448 10.52 -4.63 6.57
CA GLY A 448 10.79 -5.38 7.79
C GLY A 448 12.27 -5.61 8.10
N TYR A 449 13.19 -5.00 7.35
CA TYR A 449 14.64 -5.18 7.51
C TYR A 449 15.46 -4.05 6.89
N HIS A 450 16.79 -4.19 6.96
CA HIS A 450 17.77 -3.21 6.51
C HIS A 450 17.67 -2.90 5.00
N TYR A 451 17.58 -1.62 4.66
CA TYR A 451 17.45 -1.14 3.27
C TYR A 451 18.58 -1.55 2.32
N GLY A 452 19.84 -1.54 2.75
CA GLY A 452 20.95 -2.09 1.95
C GLY A 452 20.72 -3.53 1.50
N ASP A 453 20.25 -4.41 2.40
CA ASP A 453 19.91 -5.80 2.06
C ASP A 453 18.66 -5.88 1.19
N TYR A 454 17.70 -5.00 1.41
CA TYR A 454 16.48 -4.93 0.60
C TYR A 454 16.77 -4.54 -0.85
N PHE A 455 17.65 -3.56 -1.06
CA PHE A 455 18.11 -3.21 -2.41
C PHE A 455 18.97 -4.31 -3.02
N LYS A 456 19.82 -4.98 -2.23
CA LYS A 456 20.57 -6.15 -2.68
C LYS A 456 19.62 -7.27 -3.14
N HIS A 457 18.53 -7.48 -2.40
CA HIS A 457 17.50 -8.45 -2.75
C HIS A 457 16.84 -8.11 -4.08
N TRP A 458 16.40 -6.86 -4.27
CA TRP A 458 15.89 -6.37 -5.56
C TRP A 458 16.88 -6.60 -6.72
N LEU A 459 18.15 -6.25 -6.52
CA LEU A 459 19.19 -6.47 -7.54
C LEU A 459 19.43 -7.94 -7.85
N SER A 460 19.13 -8.86 -6.92
CA SER A 460 19.35 -10.29 -7.09
C SER A 460 18.42 -10.95 -8.12
N PHE A 461 17.33 -10.27 -8.53
CA PHE A 461 16.39 -10.77 -9.55
C PHE A 461 16.95 -10.65 -10.97
N ASP A 462 17.99 -9.85 -11.17
CA ASP A 462 18.69 -9.69 -12.44
C ASP A 462 19.63 -10.87 -12.70
N GLN A 463 19.02 -11.99 -13.08
CA GLN A 463 19.68 -13.27 -13.35
C GLN A 463 19.55 -13.65 -14.83
N PRO A 464 20.46 -14.49 -15.36
CA PRO A 464 20.33 -15.03 -16.71
C PRO A 464 18.96 -15.69 -16.95
N GLY A 465 18.29 -15.32 -18.04
CA GLY A 465 16.95 -15.82 -18.39
C GLY A 465 15.78 -15.10 -17.71
N ALA A 466 16.03 -14.14 -16.81
CA ALA A 466 14.98 -13.30 -16.26
C ALA A 466 14.41 -12.36 -17.34
N GLN A 467 13.08 -12.28 -17.40
CA GLN A 467 12.32 -11.35 -18.22
C GLN A 467 11.71 -10.29 -17.29
N LEU A 468 12.58 -9.43 -16.76
CA LEU A 468 12.18 -8.43 -15.77
C LEU A 468 11.32 -7.32 -16.41
N PRO A 469 10.31 -6.81 -15.68
CA PRO A 469 9.50 -5.70 -16.16
C PRO A 469 10.35 -4.44 -16.31
N LYS A 470 10.02 -3.61 -17.30
CA LYS A 470 10.61 -2.28 -17.42
C LYS A 470 10.23 -1.45 -16.21
N ILE A 471 11.18 -0.65 -15.70
CA ILE A 471 10.95 0.25 -14.57
C ILE A 471 10.77 1.66 -15.11
N PHE A 472 9.74 2.35 -14.62
CA PHE A 472 9.46 3.75 -14.93
C PHE A 472 9.37 4.56 -13.64
N HIS A 473 9.55 5.87 -13.76
CA HIS A 473 9.21 6.83 -12.73
C HIS A 473 8.26 7.88 -13.29
N VAL A 474 7.25 8.26 -12.51
CA VAL A 474 6.25 9.27 -12.87
C VAL A 474 6.17 10.40 -11.86
N ASN A 475 5.72 11.56 -12.32
CA ASN A 475 5.38 12.69 -11.46
C ASN A 475 4.12 13.40 -11.96
N TRP A 476 2.98 13.07 -11.35
CA TRP A 476 1.69 13.71 -11.64
C TRP A 476 1.59 15.14 -11.10
N PHE A 477 2.54 15.55 -10.27
CA PHE A 477 2.39 16.69 -9.36
C PHE A 477 3.31 17.85 -9.69
N ARG A 478 3.99 17.83 -10.85
CA ARG A 478 4.82 18.94 -11.31
C ARG A 478 3.95 20.19 -11.48
N LYS A 479 4.43 21.31 -10.94
CA LYS A 479 3.77 22.61 -10.97
C LYS A 479 4.49 23.57 -11.89
N GLY A 480 3.72 24.45 -12.53
CA GLY A 480 4.24 25.57 -13.29
C GLY A 480 4.70 26.71 -12.39
N LYS A 481 5.25 27.75 -13.00
CA LYS A 481 5.67 28.98 -12.29
C LYS A 481 4.53 29.71 -11.58
N ASP A 482 3.29 29.46 -12.00
CA ASP A 482 2.07 29.98 -11.39
C ASP A 482 1.56 29.14 -10.20
N GLY A 483 2.27 28.06 -9.84
CA GLY A 483 1.94 27.17 -8.74
C GLY A 483 0.83 26.15 -9.06
N LYS A 484 0.30 26.14 -10.29
CA LYS A 484 -0.73 25.17 -10.72
C LYS A 484 -0.10 23.90 -11.25
N PHE A 485 -0.82 22.78 -11.13
CA PHE A 485 -0.40 21.52 -11.73
C PHE A 485 -0.37 21.65 -13.25
N LEU A 486 0.75 21.22 -13.86
CA LEU A 486 0.89 21.20 -15.32
C LEU A 486 0.13 20.04 -15.94
N TRP A 487 0.05 18.90 -15.24
CA TRP A 487 -0.64 17.71 -15.71
C TRP A 487 -2.03 17.56 -15.07
N PRO A 488 -3.09 17.27 -15.85
CA PRO A 488 -4.45 17.13 -15.32
C PRO A 488 -4.63 15.94 -14.37
N GLY A 489 -3.84 14.88 -14.51
CA GLY A 489 -3.90 13.70 -13.65
C GLY A 489 -5.10 12.80 -13.91
N PHE A 490 -5.49 12.03 -12.88
CA PHE A 490 -6.66 11.14 -12.89
C PHE A 490 -6.75 10.25 -14.14
N GLY A 491 -7.85 10.32 -14.90
CA GLY A 491 -8.05 9.51 -16.11
C GLY A 491 -7.00 9.78 -17.18
N ASP A 492 -6.51 11.01 -17.31
CA ASP A 492 -5.52 11.36 -18.32
C ASP A 492 -4.16 10.69 -18.07
N ASN A 493 -3.89 10.17 -16.87
CA ASN A 493 -2.72 9.33 -16.61
C ASN A 493 -2.66 8.09 -17.53
N LEU A 494 -3.77 7.65 -18.12
CA LEU A 494 -3.78 6.59 -19.13
C LEU A 494 -2.92 6.92 -20.36
N ARG A 495 -2.77 8.21 -20.72
CA ARG A 495 -1.90 8.66 -21.82
C ARG A 495 -0.42 8.33 -21.55
N VAL A 496 -0.02 8.44 -20.30
CA VAL A 496 1.34 8.08 -19.85
C VAL A 496 1.49 6.57 -19.76
N LEU A 497 0.46 5.85 -19.28
CA LEU A 497 0.47 4.38 -19.28
C LEU A 497 0.50 3.78 -20.69
N GLU A 498 -0.20 4.37 -21.66
CA GLU A 498 -0.14 3.99 -23.08
C GLU A 498 1.29 4.10 -23.61
N TRP A 499 1.98 5.20 -23.32
CA TRP A 499 3.39 5.36 -23.70
C TRP A 499 4.29 4.30 -23.05
N MET A 500 4.09 4.01 -21.76
CA MET A 500 4.84 2.93 -21.08
C MET A 500 4.61 1.57 -21.73
N ILE A 501 3.36 1.25 -22.10
CA ILE A 501 3.02 0.02 -22.80
C ILE A 501 3.71 -0.02 -24.17
N ALA A 502 3.66 1.08 -24.93
CA ALA A 502 4.36 1.19 -26.21
C ALA A 502 5.88 1.01 -26.04
N ARG A 503 6.48 1.48 -24.96
CA ARG A 503 7.90 1.22 -24.62
C ARG A 503 8.16 -0.25 -24.30
N VAL A 504 7.28 -0.90 -23.53
CA VAL A 504 7.35 -2.35 -23.26
C VAL A 504 7.26 -3.17 -24.54
N GLU A 505 6.41 -2.78 -25.48
CA GLU A 505 6.23 -3.47 -26.76
C GLU A 505 7.27 -3.10 -27.83
N GLY A 506 8.18 -2.15 -27.54
CA GLY A 506 9.17 -1.66 -28.52
C GLY A 506 8.58 -0.81 -29.65
N LYS A 507 7.39 -0.22 -29.44
CA LYS A 507 6.65 0.60 -30.41
C LYS A 507 6.87 2.12 -30.23
N ALA A 508 7.39 2.56 -29.09
CA ALA A 508 7.82 3.95 -28.88
C ALA A 508 9.35 4.00 -28.79
N ALA A 509 9.98 5.06 -29.31
CA ALA A 509 11.44 5.21 -29.36
C ALA A 509 11.99 5.94 -28.12
N GLY A 510 11.31 7.00 -27.68
CA GLY A 510 11.77 7.88 -26.60
C GLY A 510 13.02 8.70 -26.94
N VAL A 511 13.46 9.52 -25.99
CA VAL A 511 14.69 10.33 -26.05
C VAL A 511 15.54 10.01 -24.83
N ASP A 512 16.78 9.58 -25.06
CA ASP A 512 17.72 9.30 -24.00
C ASP A 512 18.25 10.59 -23.37
N THR A 513 18.21 10.64 -22.04
CA THR A 513 18.73 11.72 -21.21
C THR A 513 19.67 11.17 -20.13
N PRO A 514 20.40 12.02 -19.38
CA PRO A 514 21.21 11.58 -18.25
C PRO A 514 20.45 10.88 -17.12
N ILE A 515 19.11 11.01 -17.05
CA ILE A 515 18.30 10.39 -15.99
C ILE A 515 17.48 9.17 -16.46
N GLY A 516 17.36 8.94 -17.76
CA GLY A 516 16.60 7.83 -18.34
C GLY A 516 16.07 8.18 -19.72
N THR A 517 15.15 7.38 -20.24
CA THR A 517 14.49 7.65 -21.53
C THR A 517 13.17 8.36 -21.28
N LEU A 518 12.98 9.53 -21.87
CA LEU A 518 11.73 10.30 -21.79
C LEU A 518 10.91 10.13 -23.09
N PRO A 519 9.60 10.45 -23.10
CA PRO A 519 8.83 10.50 -24.33
C PRO A 519 9.45 11.45 -25.36
N ALA A 520 9.54 11.00 -26.61
CA ALA A 520 9.88 11.88 -27.72
C ALA A 520 8.70 12.78 -28.09
N ARG A 521 8.97 13.85 -28.84
CA ARG A 521 7.93 14.76 -29.31
C ARG A 521 6.89 14.00 -30.14
N GLY A 522 5.62 14.10 -29.73
CA GLY A 522 4.50 13.42 -30.39
C GLY A 522 4.25 11.98 -29.95
N GLU A 523 5.04 11.43 -29.01
CA GLU A 523 4.78 10.08 -28.48
C GLU A 523 3.73 10.05 -27.37
N LEU A 524 3.47 11.18 -26.71
CA LEU A 524 2.35 11.31 -25.79
C LEU A 524 1.11 11.79 -26.54
N ARG A 525 0.02 11.04 -26.41
CA ARG A 525 -1.28 11.41 -26.93
C ARG A 525 -1.84 12.61 -26.14
N THR A 526 -1.92 13.78 -26.76
CA THR A 526 -2.38 15.02 -26.09
C THR A 526 -3.72 15.55 -26.58
N GLU A 527 -4.38 14.87 -27.53
CA GLU A 527 -5.65 15.34 -28.06
C GLU A 527 -6.71 15.45 -26.96
N GLY A 528 -7.41 16.58 -26.93
CA GLY A 528 -8.44 16.90 -25.93
C GLY A 528 -7.89 17.45 -24.61
N LEU A 529 -6.57 17.59 -24.45
CA LEU A 529 -5.99 18.25 -23.28
C LEU A 529 -5.92 19.78 -23.49
N ALA A 530 -6.27 20.54 -22.45
CA ALA A 530 -5.95 21.96 -22.35
C ALA A 530 -4.48 22.16 -21.94
N LEU A 531 -3.56 21.56 -22.69
CA LEU A 531 -2.12 21.57 -22.43
C LEU A 531 -1.42 22.14 -23.67
N ASP A 532 -0.78 23.31 -23.53
CA ASP A 532 -0.01 23.88 -24.62
C ASP A 532 1.36 23.19 -24.77
N ALA A 533 2.04 23.45 -25.89
CA ALA A 533 3.33 22.83 -26.18
C ALA A 533 4.41 23.22 -25.17
N ALA A 534 4.37 24.45 -24.63
CA ALA A 534 5.35 24.91 -23.67
C ALA A 534 5.19 24.20 -22.31
N ALA A 535 3.96 23.93 -21.89
CA ALA A 535 3.66 23.17 -20.69
C ALA A 535 4.06 21.70 -20.84
N LEU A 536 3.90 21.11 -22.03
CA LEU A 536 4.39 19.75 -22.32
C LEU A 536 5.92 19.69 -22.33
N ASP A 537 6.58 20.67 -22.96
CA ASP A 537 8.05 20.78 -22.96
C ASP A 537 8.58 20.93 -21.53
N GLU A 538 7.94 21.76 -20.71
CA GLU A 538 8.25 21.90 -19.28
C GLU A 538 8.02 20.59 -18.52
N LEU A 539 6.91 19.88 -18.76
CA LEU A 539 6.64 18.57 -18.13
C LEU A 539 7.73 17.55 -18.40
N LEU A 540 8.34 17.59 -19.59
CA LEU A 540 9.39 16.67 -20.04
C LEU A 540 10.80 17.26 -19.92
N HIS A 541 10.95 18.47 -19.39
CA HIS A 541 12.24 19.12 -19.25
C HIS A 541 13.07 18.47 -18.14
N VAL A 542 14.36 18.24 -18.44
CA VAL A 542 15.40 17.78 -17.51
C VAL A 542 16.34 18.95 -17.21
N ASP A 543 16.26 19.47 -15.99
CA ASP A 543 17.19 20.48 -15.46
C ASP A 543 18.47 19.79 -14.96
N GLU A 544 19.51 19.78 -15.78
CA GLU A 544 20.78 19.09 -15.45
C GLU A 544 21.42 19.60 -14.15
N ALA A 545 21.37 20.91 -13.89
CA ALA A 545 21.95 21.49 -12.68
C ALA A 545 21.16 21.05 -11.43
N GLY A 546 19.83 21.10 -11.50
CA GLY A 546 18.97 20.58 -10.45
C GLY A 546 19.17 19.09 -10.20
N TRP A 547 19.40 18.30 -11.26
CA TRP A 547 19.64 16.87 -11.15
C TRP A 547 21.03 16.53 -10.61
N GLN A 548 22.06 17.35 -10.84
CA GLN A 548 23.36 17.19 -10.18
C GLN A 548 23.23 17.38 -8.66
N ALA A 549 22.46 18.37 -8.22
CA ALA A 549 22.18 18.58 -6.80
C ALA A 549 21.37 17.41 -6.21
N GLU A 550 20.38 16.90 -6.93
CA GLU A 550 19.61 15.73 -6.53
C GLU A 550 20.48 14.46 -6.46
N ALA A 551 21.38 14.24 -7.42
CA ALA A 551 22.31 13.11 -7.40
C ALA A 551 23.24 13.16 -6.18
N ALA A 552 23.74 14.33 -5.81
CA ALA A 552 24.52 14.51 -4.59
C ALA A 552 23.70 14.20 -3.33
N ALA A 553 22.45 14.66 -3.28
CA ALA A 553 21.53 14.37 -2.17
C ALA A 553 21.20 12.86 -2.07
N ILE A 554 21.01 12.18 -3.21
CA ILE A 554 20.85 10.72 -3.26
C ILE A 554 22.11 10.03 -2.75
N GLY A 555 23.30 10.50 -3.12
CA GLY A 555 24.57 9.95 -2.63
C GLY A 555 24.71 10.06 -1.10
N GLY A 556 24.34 11.20 -0.53
CA GLY A 556 24.26 11.38 0.92
C GLY A 556 23.31 10.39 1.58
N TYR A 557 22.10 10.25 1.03
CA TYR A 557 21.09 9.31 1.52
C TYR A 557 21.55 7.85 1.46
N LEU A 558 22.12 7.40 0.34
CA LEU A 558 22.63 6.03 0.21
C LEU A 558 23.76 5.74 1.21
N SER A 559 24.57 6.75 1.54
CA SER A 559 25.68 6.62 2.50
C SER A 559 25.21 6.36 3.95
N GLU A 560 23.96 6.75 4.30
CA GLU A 560 23.38 6.48 5.63
C GLU A 560 23.26 4.98 5.95
N PHE A 561 23.26 4.12 4.92
CA PHE A 561 23.13 2.67 5.04
C PHE A 561 24.47 1.93 5.11
N GLY A 562 25.58 2.68 5.15
CA GLY A 562 26.93 2.17 5.38
C GLY A 562 27.35 1.05 4.45
N GLN A 563 28.11 0.08 4.97
CA GLN A 563 28.72 -1.00 4.20
C GLN A 563 27.72 -1.99 3.60
N ARG A 564 26.47 -2.02 4.08
CA ARG A 564 25.42 -2.89 3.54
C ARG A 564 24.81 -2.33 2.25
N MET A 565 25.04 -1.06 1.92
CA MET A 565 24.58 -0.49 0.64
C MET A 565 25.29 -1.16 -0.54
N PRO A 566 24.57 -1.71 -1.54
CA PRO A 566 25.21 -2.37 -2.67
C PRO A 566 26.08 -1.41 -3.49
N GLN A 567 27.34 -1.80 -3.74
CA GLN A 567 28.25 -1.04 -4.61
C GLN A 567 27.63 -0.75 -5.99
N ARG A 568 26.86 -1.70 -6.53
CA ARG A 568 26.14 -1.55 -7.81
C ARG A 568 25.23 -0.31 -7.85
N LEU A 569 24.64 0.12 -6.73
CA LEU A 569 23.84 1.35 -6.68
C LEU A 569 24.70 2.61 -6.63
N HIS A 570 25.84 2.56 -5.94
CA HIS A 570 26.82 3.65 -5.98
C HIS A 570 27.34 3.85 -7.41
N ASP A 571 27.67 2.76 -8.11
CA ASP A 571 28.16 2.81 -9.48
C ASP A 571 27.10 3.38 -10.44
N GLU A 572 25.84 2.97 -10.31
CA GLU A 572 24.74 3.56 -11.08
C GLU A 572 24.54 5.05 -10.81
N LEU A 573 24.65 5.49 -9.55
CA LEU A 573 24.56 6.90 -9.21
C LEU A 573 25.72 7.71 -9.82
N GLN A 574 26.95 7.18 -9.76
CA GLN A 574 28.11 7.81 -10.38
C GLN A 574 27.98 7.89 -11.90
N ARG A 575 27.42 6.86 -12.55
CA ARG A 575 27.13 6.87 -13.98
C ARG A 575 26.15 7.99 -14.35
N VAL A 576 25.06 8.15 -13.58
CA VAL A 576 24.08 9.23 -13.77
C VAL A 576 24.73 10.60 -13.55
N ALA A 577 25.48 10.77 -12.47
CA ALA A 577 26.19 12.02 -12.17
C ALA A 577 27.21 12.40 -13.25
N GLY A 578 27.97 11.43 -13.77
CA GLY A 578 28.93 11.65 -14.87
C GLY A 578 28.24 12.06 -16.18
N ALA A 579 27.10 11.45 -16.50
CA ALA A 579 26.30 11.83 -17.66
C ALA A 579 25.73 13.25 -17.54
N LEU A 580 25.29 13.65 -16.33
CA LEU A 580 24.82 15.01 -16.03
C LEU A 580 25.93 16.06 -16.08
N ALA A 581 27.18 15.67 -15.86
CA ALA A 581 28.34 16.57 -15.91
C ALA A 581 28.93 16.74 -17.33
N GLY A 582 28.36 16.07 -18.34
CA GLY A 582 28.86 16.12 -19.72
C GLY A 582 30.17 15.36 -19.94
N ALA A 583 30.50 14.36 -19.11
CA ALA A 583 31.71 13.56 -19.27
C ALA A 583 31.74 12.92 -20.69
N PRO A 584 32.87 12.97 -21.41
CA PRO A 584 32.95 12.47 -22.78
C PRO A 584 32.61 10.97 -22.79
N ARG A 585 31.65 10.58 -23.64
CA ARG A 585 31.35 9.18 -23.92
C ARG A 585 32.66 8.48 -24.23
N ALA A 586 33.06 7.52 -23.40
CA ALA A 586 34.21 6.67 -23.69
C ALA A 586 34.00 6.10 -25.10
N SER A 587 34.88 6.47 -26.01
CA SER A 587 34.81 6.05 -27.40
C SER A 587 34.79 4.53 -27.44
N ALA A 588 33.80 3.95 -28.10
CA ALA A 588 33.83 2.56 -28.50
C ALA A 588 35.15 2.33 -29.24
N VAL A 589 36.06 1.59 -28.60
CA VAL A 589 37.27 1.10 -29.26
C VAL A 589 36.77 0.04 -30.24
N ALA A 590 36.81 0.39 -31.52
CA ALA A 590 36.73 -0.57 -32.59
C ALA A 590 37.97 -1.46 -32.53
N SER A 591 37.76 -2.76 -32.28
CA SER A 591 38.57 -3.86 -32.81
C SER A 591 37.75 -5.14 -32.78
#